data_AF-A0AA35XUJ3-F1
#
_entry.id   AF-A0AA35XUJ3-F1
#
_cell.length_a   1.000
_cell.length_b   1.000
_cell.length_c   1.000
_cell.angle_alpha   90.00
_cell.angle_beta   90.00
_cell.angle_gamma   90.00
#
_symmetry.space_group_name_H-M   'P 1'
#
loop_
_entity.id
_entity.type
_entity.pdbx_description
1 polymer ?
#
loop_
_entity_poly.entity_id
_entity_poly.type
_entity_poly.pdbx_seq_one_letter_code
_entity_poly.pdbx_strand_id
1 'polypeptide(L)'
;MTIFNDLPWGPFRKGGRALLLLLGSAAVMTACGERSNDGVALPESIQKYEKTVTLAGTVTGHGGAITHGKVLATDEKGRVISSSTLENTNRYAIVIPAGTSLPILLQVLPDMGSENATPLTLAIADASLTSYNINPLTTAIAEKAKSLGGYTRKNLMAAAVLSTSVPDEDKTSSGFRGDPTRNYGGWH
;
A
#
# COMPACT_ATOMS: atom_id res chain seq x y z
N MET A 1 9.90 9.61 -50.57
CA MET A 1 9.12 10.75 -51.08
C MET A 1 9.14 11.82 -50.01
N THR A 2 9.93 12.86 -50.27
CA THR A 2 10.11 14.08 -49.47
C THR A 2 8.81 14.88 -49.41
N ILE A 3 8.62 15.70 -48.36
CA ILE A 3 8.04 17.07 -48.32
C ILE A 3 7.51 17.31 -46.87
N PHE A 4 8.20 18.10 -46.05
CA PHE A 4 8.06 19.56 -45.87
C PHE A 4 6.76 19.97 -45.17
N ASN A 5 6.87 20.47 -43.92
CA ASN A 5 6.37 21.81 -43.58
C ASN A 5 6.83 22.25 -42.20
N ASP A 6 7.87 23.09 -42.22
CA ASP A 6 8.08 24.19 -41.29
C ASP A 6 6.85 25.12 -41.27
N LEU A 7 6.51 25.65 -40.09
CA LEU A 7 5.79 26.91 -39.93
C LEU A 7 6.09 27.52 -38.54
N PRO A 8 6.99 28.52 -38.46
CA PRO A 8 7.13 29.40 -37.30
C PRO A 8 6.58 30.79 -37.62
N TRP A 9 5.56 31.26 -36.90
CA TRP A 9 5.10 32.66 -36.97
C TRP A 9 4.76 33.20 -35.59
N GLY A 10 5.78 33.76 -34.95
CA GLY A 10 5.84 35.19 -34.63
C GLY A 10 5.00 35.81 -33.49
N PRO A 11 5.44 36.97 -32.97
CA PRO A 11 5.14 37.45 -31.61
C PRO A 11 4.38 38.79 -31.59
N PHE A 12 3.52 39.07 -30.61
CA PHE A 12 2.93 40.42 -30.50
C PHE A 12 2.68 40.87 -29.05
N ARG A 13 3.46 41.90 -28.66
CA ARG A 13 3.11 43.20 -28.01
C ARG A 13 2.19 43.21 -26.78
N LYS A 14 2.22 44.14 -25.83
CA LYS A 14 3.06 45.27 -25.36
C LYS A 14 2.19 45.92 -24.25
N GLY A 15 2.78 46.38 -23.15
CA GLY A 15 2.52 47.75 -22.66
C GLY A 15 1.60 47.99 -21.45
N GLY A 16 2.09 48.85 -20.54
CA GLY A 16 1.33 49.72 -19.62
C GLY A 16 1.14 49.13 -18.21
N ARG A 17 1.91 49.44 -17.15
CA ARG A 17 2.25 50.71 -16.44
C ARG A 17 1.04 51.54 -15.95
N ALA A 18 0.79 51.50 -14.63
CA ALA A 18 0.46 52.61 -13.69
C ALA A 18 -0.25 52.00 -12.45
N LEU A 19 0.38 51.92 -11.27
CA LEU A 19 0.61 52.95 -10.25
C LEU A 19 -0.65 53.38 -9.47
N LEU A 20 -0.65 53.11 -8.16
CA LEU A 20 -1.23 53.81 -6.99
C LEU A 20 -1.82 52.79 -5.98
N LEU A 21 -1.06 52.45 -4.93
CA LEU A 21 -1.05 53.09 -3.59
C LEU A 21 -2.29 52.73 -2.75
N LEU A 22 -2.12 51.76 -1.83
CA LEU A 22 -2.80 51.80 -0.54
C LEU A 22 -1.97 51.10 0.54
N LEU A 23 -1.62 51.91 1.53
CA LEU A 23 -0.95 51.64 2.78
C LEU A 23 -1.65 50.53 3.58
N GLY A 24 -0.87 49.63 4.19
CA GLY A 24 -1.38 48.65 5.15
C GLY A 24 -0.31 47.72 5.71
N SER A 25 0.79 48.27 6.26
CA SER A 25 1.85 47.48 6.89
C SER A 25 1.92 47.80 8.38
N ALA A 26 1.08 47.13 9.18
CA ALA A 26 1.34 46.94 10.61
C ALA A 26 1.73 45.47 10.80
N ALA A 27 3.02 45.26 10.98
CA ALA A 27 3.61 43.98 11.30
C ALA A 27 3.28 43.62 12.75
N VAL A 28 2.70 42.44 12.96
CA VAL A 28 3.05 41.59 14.09
C VAL A 28 3.19 40.18 13.55
N MET A 29 4.43 39.81 13.20
CA MET A 29 4.78 38.42 12.99
C MET A 29 4.78 37.73 14.35
N THR A 30 3.69 37.06 14.70
CA THR A 30 3.79 35.89 15.57
C THR A 30 4.22 34.72 14.70
N ALA A 31 5.50 34.70 14.36
CA ALA A 31 6.18 33.47 13.96
C ALA A 31 6.29 32.60 15.21
N CYS A 32 5.18 31.94 15.58
CA CYS A 32 5.25 30.74 16.40
C CYS A 32 6.00 29.73 15.53
N GLY A 33 7.30 29.59 15.78
CA GLY A 33 8.10 28.56 15.15
C GLY A 33 7.55 27.21 15.58
N GLU A 34 6.71 26.63 14.73
CA GLU A 34 6.47 25.20 14.69
C GLU A 34 7.85 24.53 14.69
N ARG A 35 8.22 23.90 15.80
CA ARG A 35 9.30 22.91 15.79
C ARG A 35 8.74 21.69 15.09
N SER A 36 8.67 21.76 13.77
CA SER A 36 8.63 20.59 12.91
C SER A 36 9.87 19.79 13.26
N ASN A 37 9.67 18.70 13.98
CA ASN A 37 10.68 17.69 14.18
C ASN A 37 10.83 16.99 12.83
N ASP A 38 11.51 17.66 11.89
CA ASP A 38 12.02 17.10 10.66
C ASP A 38 13.11 16.11 11.07
N GLY A 39 12.67 14.97 11.60
CA GLY A 39 13.49 13.78 11.66
C GLY A 39 13.92 13.53 10.23
N VAL A 40 15.20 13.75 9.97
CA VAL A 40 15.86 13.47 8.69
C VAL A 40 15.51 12.03 8.35
N ALA A 41 14.50 11.86 7.50
CA ALA A 41 14.17 10.59 6.91
C ALA A 41 15.33 10.27 5.97
N LEU A 42 16.28 9.47 6.47
CA LEU A 42 17.29 8.86 5.62
C LEU A 42 16.53 8.21 4.45
N PRO A 43 16.90 8.51 3.19
CA PRO A 43 16.19 7.94 2.05
C PRO A 43 16.28 6.42 2.16
N GLU A 44 15.14 5.75 2.34
CA GLU A 44 15.09 4.29 2.25
C GLU A 44 15.61 3.90 0.87
N SER A 45 16.68 3.12 0.85
CA SER A 45 17.26 2.59 -0.38
C SER A 45 16.20 1.75 -1.09
N ILE A 46 15.75 2.21 -2.25
CA ILE A 46 14.80 1.49 -3.10
C ILE A 46 15.48 0.20 -3.57
N GLN A 47 15.10 -0.93 -2.96
CA GLN A 47 15.60 -2.23 -3.33
C GLN A 47 15.05 -2.65 -4.70
N LYS A 48 15.82 -3.43 -5.45
CA LYS A 48 15.41 -4.00 -6.75
C LYS A 48 15.68 -5.50 -6.78
N TYR A 49 14.98 -6.19 -7.66
CA TYR A 49 15.36 -7.54 -8.05
C TYR A 49 16.56 -7.47 -9.00
N GLU A 50 17.75 -7.89 -8.55
CA GLU A 50 18.98 -7.88 -9.37
C GLU A 50 18.95 -8.87 -10.53
N LYS A 51 18.14 -9.93 -10.40
CA LYS A 51 17.96 -10.98 -11.39
C LYS A 51 16.49 -11.32 -11.53
N THR A 52 16.13 -11.97 -12.63
CA THR A 52 14.80 -12.55 -12.79
C THR A 52 14.55 -13.59 -11.70
N VAL A 53 13.41 -13.49 -11.03
CA VAL A 53 12.99 -14.42 -9.98
C VAL A 53 11.59 -14.94 -10.25
N THR A 54 11.30 -16.14 -9.77
CA THR A 54 9.93 -16.67 -9.75
C THR A 54 9.41 -16.56 -8.33
N LEU A 55 8.34 -15.80 -8.15
CA LEU A 55 7.59 -15.75 -6.91
C LEU A 55 6.50 -16.82 -6.95
N ALA A 56 6.35 -17.58 -5.89
CA ALA A 56 5.38 -18.67 -5.81
C ALA A 56 4.69 -18.72 -4.45
N GLY A 57 3.57 -19.43 -4.39
CA GLY A 57 2.89 -19.71 -3.12
C GLY A 57 1.44 -20.12 -3.34
N THR A 58 0.63 -20.02 -2.30
CA THR A 58 -0.80 -20.37 -2.34
C THR A 58 -1.71 -19.17 -2.22
N VAL A 59 -2.92 -19.29 -2.75
CA VAL A 59 -4.00 -18.31 -2.63
C VAL A 59 -5.18 -18.91 -1.86
N THR A 60 -5.55 -18.26 -0.76
CA THR A 60 -6.66 -18.70 0.09
C THR A 60 -7.53 -17.50 0.44
N GLY A 61 -8.82 -17.54 0.13
CA GLY A 61 -9.81 -16.53 0.54
C GLY A 61 -10.47 -16.86 1.88
N HIS A 62 -11.51 -16.10 2.25
CA HIS A 62 -12.25 -16.30 3.49
C HIS A 62 -13.01 -17.63 3.54
N GLY A 63 -13.60 -18.05 2.43
CA GLY A 63 -14.30 -19.33 2.26
C GLY A 63 -13.40 -20.44 1.70
N GLY A 64 -12.07 -20.35 1.85
CA GLY A 64 -11.14 -21.41 1.49
C GLY A 64 -10.30 -21.13 0.24
N ALA A 65 -9.77 -22.18 -0.36
CA ALA A 65 -8.81 -22.08 -1.46
C ALA A 65 -9.44 -21.41 -2.70
N ILE A 66 -8.73 -20.44 -3.29
CA ILE A 66 -9.13 -19.84 -4.57
C ILE A 66 -8.38 -20.58 -5.67
N THR A 67 -9.11 -21.29 -6.53
CA THR A 67 -8.52 -22.14 -7.58
C THR A 67 -8.68 -21.62 -9.01
N HIS A 68 -9.43 -20.52 -9.18
CA HIS A 68 -9.73 -19.89 -10.46
C HIS A 68 -9.58 -18.36 -10.36
N GLY A 69 -8.93 -17.75 -11.34
CA GLY A 69 -8.72 -16.31 -11.42
C GLY A 69 -7.35 -15.93 -11.98
N LYS A 70 -6.97 -14.66 -11.80
CA LYS A 70 -5.66 -14.13 -12.22
C LYS A 70 -4.87 -13.61 -11.02
N VAL A 71 -3.56 -13.84 -11.06
CA VAL A 71 -2.58 -13.23 -10.16
C VAL A 71 -1.78 -12.22 -10.97
N LEU A 72 -1.80 -10.96 -10.55
CA LEU A 72 -1.09 -9.85 -11.19
C LEU A 72 0.02 -9.38 -10.26
N ALA A 73 1.23 -9.19 -10.80
CA ALA A 73 2.26 -8.41 -10.13
C ALA A 73 2.19 -6.98 -10.67
N THR A 74 1.98 -6.00 -9.80
CA THR A 74 1.94 -4.59 -10.17
C THR A 74 2.96 -3.78 -9.38
N ASP A 75 3.36 -2.63 -9.90
CA ASP A 75 4.01 -1.61 -9.07
C ASP A 75 2.99 -0.86 -8.20
N GLU A 76 3.48 0.07 -7.37
CA GLU A 76 2.63 0.91 -6.52
C GLU A 76 1.65 1.81 -7.30
N LYS A 77 1.96 2.09 -8.57
CA LYS A 77 1.11 2.91 -9.46
C LYS A 77 0.05 2.07 -10.18
N GLY A 78 0.00 0.76 -9.91
CA GLY A 78 -0.92 -0.17 -10.54
C GLY A 78 -0.51 -0.59 -11.96
N ARG A 79 0.72 -0.30 -12.40
CA ARG A 79 1.21 -0.80 -13.69
C ARG A 79 1.54 -2.28 -13.55
N VAL A 80 0.98 -3.10 -14.43
CA VAL A 80 1.22 -4.54 -14.46
C VAL A 80 2.66 -4.81 -14.93
N ILE A 81 3.41 -5.52 -14.10
CA ILE A 81 4.77 -5.98 -14.37
C ILE A 81 4.73 -7.38 -14.99
N SER A 82 3.87 -8.24 -14.45
CA SER A 82 3.73 -9.64 -14.87
C SER A 82 2.35 -10.18 -14.44
N SER A 83 1.94 -11.32 -14.98
CA SER A 83 0.68 -11.97 -14.64
C SER A 83 0.77 -13.50 -14.73
N SER A 84 -0.11 -14.18 -14.02
CA SER A 84 -0.33 -15.63 -14.05
C SER A 84 -1.81 -15.91 -13.88
N THR A 85 -2.26 -17.10 -14.28
CA THR A 85 -3.63 -17.59 -14.07
C THR A 85 -3.63 -18.66 -12.97
N LEU A 86 -4.73 -18.78 -12.26
CA LEU A 86 -5.07 -19.93 -11.41
C LEU A 86 -6.09 -20.79 -12.18
N GLU A 87 -5.76 -22.05 -12.43
CA GLU A 87 -6.62 -22.97 -13.18
C GLU A 87 -6.70 -24.31 -12.45
N ASN A 88 -7.80 -24.54 -11.72
CA ASN A 88 -8.00 -25.75 -10.90
C ASN A 88 -6.90 -25.97 -9.84
N THR A 89 -6.17 -24.92 -9.47
CA THR A 89 -5.09 -24.97 -8.47
C THR A 89 -5.07 -23.67 -7.70
N ASN A 90 -4.81 -23.76 -6.40
CA ASN A 90 -4.62 -22.58 -5.56
C ASN A 90 -3.16 -22.14 -5.48
N ARG A 91 -2.26 -22.79 -6.23
CA ARG A 91 -0.85 -22.44 -6.28
C ARG A 91 -0.60 -21.54 -7.47
N TYR A 92 0.14 -20.46 -7.24
CA TYR A 92 0.59 -19.55 -8.30
C TYR A 92 2.11 -19.60 -8.42
N ALA A 93 2.59 -19.25 -9.61
CA ALA A 93 3.98 -18.95 -9.88
C ALA A 93 4.02 -17.79 -10.88
N ILE A 94 4.72 -16.72 -10.55
CA ILE A 94 4.82 -15.51 -11.38
C ILE A 94 6.28 -15.10 -11.53
N VAL A 95 6.68 -14.81 -12.77
CA VAL A 95 8.05 -14.39 -13.08
C VAL A 95 8.14 -12.88 -12.94
N ILE A 96 9.06 -12.41 -12.10
CA ILE A 96 9.39 -11.00 -11.94
C ILE A 96 10.73 -10.73 -12.64
N PRO A 97 10.78 -9.80 -13.61
CA PRO A 97 12.00 -9.52 -14.35
C PRO A 97 13.05 -8.83 -13.46
N ALA A 98 14.31 -8.96 -13.85
CA ALA A 98 15.40 -8.17 -13.26
C ALA A 98 15.15 -6.66 -13.45
N GLY A 99 15.63 -5.86 -12.51
CA GLY A 99 15.48 -4.40 -12.51
C GLY A 99 14.15 -3.89 -11.99
N THR A 100 13.21 -4.77 -11.61
CA THR A 100 11.95 -4.37 -10.95
C THR A 100 12.25 -3.77 -9.58
N SER A 101 11.84 -2.51 -9.40
CA SER A 101 11.91 -1.81 -8.11
C SER A 101 10.82 -2.28 -7.16
N LEU A 102 11.18 -2.40 -5.89
CA LEU A 102 10.26 -2.61 -4.79
C LEU A 102 9.72 -1.27 -4.27
N PRO A 103 8.54 -1.28 -3.61
CA PRO A 103 7.69 -2.44 -3.38
C PRO A 103 6.85 -2.83 -4.60
N ILE A 104 6.50 -4.12 -4.69
CA ILE A 104 5.54 -4.64 -5.67
C ILE A 104 4.32 -5.22 -4.97
N LEU A 105 3.18 -5.23 -5.66
CA LEU A 105 1.93 -5.78 -5.17
C LEU A 105 1.57 -7.03 -5.97
N LEU A 106 1.25 -8.11 -5.27
CA LEU A 106 0.59 -9.27 -5.86
C LEU A 106 -0.91 -9.12 -5.62
N GLN A 107 -1.68 -8.99 -6.70
CA GLN A 107 -3.13 -8.84 -6.67
C GLN A 107 -3.78 -10.08 -7.25
N VAL A 108 -4.72 -10.66 -6.53
CA VAL A 108 -5.53 -11.77 -7.00
C VAL A 108 -6.90 -11.24 -7.37
N LEU A 109 -7.30 -11.53 -8.61
CA LEU A 109 -8.62 -11.27 -9.15
C LEU A 109 -9.29 -12.63 -9.38
N PRO A 110 -10.12 -13.11 -8.43
CA PRO A 110 -10.87 -14.35 -8.62
C PRO A 110 -11.86 -14.21 -9.79
N ASP A 111 -12.19 -15.32 -10.44
CA ASP A 111 -13.19 -15.30 -11.50
C ASP A 111 -14.59 -14.96 -10.96
N MET A 112 -15.38 -14.27 -11.78
CA MET A 112 -16.76 -13.91 -11.48
C MET A 112 -17.59 -15.17 -11.22
N GLY A 113 -18.27 -15.23 -10.07
CA GLY A 113 -19.08 -16.39 -9.66
C GLY A 113 -18.35 -17.42 -8.80
N SER A 114 -17.07 -17.18 -8.45
CA SER A 114 -16.42 -17.94 -7.38
C SER A 114 -17.04 -17.59 -6.01
N GLU A 115 -17.21 -18.58 -5.14
CA GLU A 115 -17.70 -18.36 -3.76
C GLU A 115 -16.78 -17.43 -2.95
N ASN A 116 -15.55 -17.21 -3.43
CA ASN A 116 -14.50 -16.41 -2.81
C ASN A 116 -14.09 -15.21 -3.68
N ALA A 117 -15.06 -14.51 -4.29
CA ALA A 117 -14.83 -13.45 -5.27
C ALA A 117 -14.19 -12.15 -4.73
N THR A 118 -13.73 -12.10 -3.48
CA THR A 118 -13.07 -10.93 -2.92
C THR A 118 -11.64 -10.82 -3.46
N PRO A 119 -11.26 -9.68 -4.10
CA PRO A 119 -9.89 -9.45 -4.50
C PRO A 119 -8.95 -9.50 -3.29
N LEU A 120 -7.78 -10.12 -3.46
CA LEU A 120 -6.75 -10.18 -2.42
C LEU A 120 -5.51 -9.43 -2.86
N THR A 121 -4.80 -8.85 -1.90
CA THR A 121 -3.56 -8.11 -2.17
C THR A 121 -2.48 -8.53 -1.20
N LEU A 122 -1.25 -8.65 -1.67
CA LEU A 122 -0.06 -8.81 -0.84
C LEU A 122 0.98 -7.80 -1.30
N ALA A 123 1.60 -7.09 -0.36
CA ALA A 123 2.70 -6.19 -0.64
C ALA A 123 4.05 -6.85 -0.31
N ILE A 124 5.01 -6.71 -1.23
CA ILE A 124 6.36 -7.22 -1.10
C ILE A 124 7.32 -6.05 -1.12
N ALA A 125 8.09 -5.88 -0.05
CA ALA A 125 9.10 -4.83 0.10
C ALA A 125 10.50 -5.39 0.40
N ASP A 126 10.69 -6.69 0.22
CA ASP A 126 11.97 -7.37 0.43
C ASP A 126 12.20 -8.40 -0.67
N ALA A 127 13.32 -8.30 -1.39
CA ALA A 127 13.67 -9.17 -2.51
C ALA A 127 14.31 -10.51 -2.09
N SER A 128 14.55 -10.73 -0.80
CA SER A 128 15.23 -11.93 -0.29
C SER A 128 14.37 -13.20 -0.28
N LEU A 129 13.03 -13.05 -0.28
CA LEU A 129 12.10 -14.16 -0.26
C LEU A 129 11.47 -14.36 -1.65
N THR A 130 11.15 -15.61 -1.98
CA THR A 130 10.49 -15.98 -3.24
C THR A 130 9.19 -16.74 -3.03
N SER A 131 8.81 -16.98 -1.78
CA SER A 131 7.63 -17.75 -1.41
C SER A 131 6.70 -16.88 -0.57
N TYR A 132 5.48 -16.66 -1.07
CA TYR A 132 4.48 -15.85 -0.37
C TYR A 132 3.08 -16.43 -0.53
N ASN A 133 2.38 -16.57 0.59
CA ASN A 133 0.98 -16.96 0.59
C ASN A 133 0.09 -15.72 0.58
N ILE A 134 -0.89 -15.70 -0.32
CA ILE A 134 -1.86 -14.60 -0.45
C ILE A 134 -3.14 -15.03 0.25
N ASN A 135 -3.56 -14.26 1.25
CA ASN A 135 -4.76 -14.53 2.04
C ASN A 135 -5.36 -13.24 2.64
N PRO A 136 -6.54 -13.30 3.30
CA PRO A 136 -7.16 -12.12 3.91
C PRO A 136 -6.25 -11.37 4.90
N LEU A 137 -5.45 -12.10 5.67
CA LEU A 137 -4.53 -11.49 6.63
C LEU A 137 -3.45 -10.67 5.91
N THR A 138 -2.85 -11.21 4.84
CA THR A 138 -1.85 -10.45 4.06
C THR A 138 -2.45 -9.23 3.37
N THR A 139 -3.72 -9.33 2.95
CA THR A 139 -4.49 -8.19 2.41
C THR A 139 -4.68 -7.11 3.46
N ALA A 140 -5.14 -7.47 4.67
CA ALA A 140 -5.32 -6.53 5.76
C ALA A 140 -4.00 -5.84 6.15
N ILE A 141 -2.88 -6.58 6.15
CA ILE A 141 -1.55 -6.01 6.41
C ILE A 141 -1.16 -5.02 5.31
N ALA A 142 -1.37 -5.36 4.04
CA ALA A 142 -1.07 -4.47 2.92
C ALA A 142 -1.91 -3.19 2.98
N GLU A 143 -3.22 -3.30 3.23
CA GLU A 143 -4.12 -2.16 3.39
C GLU A 143 -3.72 -1.29 4.57
N LYS A 144 -3.39 -1.90 5.71
CA LYS A 144 -2.92 -1.17 6.88
C LYS A 144 -1.60 -0.47 6.61
N ALA A 145 -0.64 -1.11 5.96
CA ALA A 145 0.63 -0.48 5.58
C ALA A 145 0.41 0.72 4.65
N LYS A 146 -0.49 0.59 3.67
CA LYS A 146 -0.90 1.70 2.80
C LYS A 146 -1.44 2.88 3.62
N SER A 147 -2.28 2.62 4.63
CA SER A 147 -2.81 3.66 5.52
C SER A 147 -1.74 4.35 6.39
N LEU A 148 -0.61 3.67 6.63
CA LEU A 148 0.55 4.21 7.35
C LEU A 148 1.52 5.00 6.44
N GLY A 149 1.14 5.24 5.19
CA GLY A 149 1.92 6.08 4.26
C GLY A 149 2.68 5.31 3.18
N GLY A 150 2.33 4.06 2.90
CA GLY A 150 2.87 3.29 1.77
C GLY A 150 3.41 1.91 2.15
N TYR A 151 3.84 1.14 1.15
CA TYR A 151 4.25 -0.27 1.33
C TYR A 151 5.73 -0.44 1.68
N THR A 152 6.27 0.46 2.49
CA THR A 152 7.66 0.36 2.97
C THR A 152 7.82 -0.82 3.93
N ARG A 153 9.04 -1.34 4.07
CA ARG A 153 9.34 -2.42 5.02
C ARG A 153 8.91 -2.05 6.45
N LYS A 154 9.21 -0.81 6.87
CA LYS A 154 8.80 -0.29 8.18
C LYS A 154 7.29 -0.33 8.37
N ASN A 155 6.54 0.15 7.37
CA ASN A 155 5.08 0.19 7.45
C ASN A 155 4.45 -1.20 7.40
N LEU A 156 4.98 -2.12 6.60
CA LEU A 156 4.52 -3.50 6.55
C LEU A 156 4.78 -4.24 7.88
N MET A 157 5.93 -4.02 8.51
CA MET A 157 6.20 -4.59 9.83
C MET A 157 5.27 -4.00 10.90
N ALA A 158 5.08 -2.68 10.92
CA ALA A 158 4.16 -2.03 11.83
C ALA A 158 2.71 -2.52 11.62
N ALA A 159 2.29 -2.60 10.35
CA ALA A 159 0.98 -3.13 9.97
C ALA A 159 0.79 -4.58 10.45
N ALA A 160 1.78 -5.45 10.25
CA ALA A 160 1.72 -6.84 10.71
C ALA A 160 1.51 -6.93 12.24
N VAL A 161 2.26 -6.14 13.03
CA VAL A 161 2.09 -6.09 14.48
C VAL A 161 0.68 -5.61 14.85
N LEU A 162 0.19 -4.55 14.20
CA LEU A 162 -1.14 -4.00 14.47
C LEU A 162 -2.27 -4.96 14.04
N SER A 163 -2.10 -5.70 12.94
CA SER A 163 -3.08 -6.68 12.44
C SER A 163 -3.15 -7.96 13.29
N THR A 164 -2.15 -8.21 14.15
CA THR A 164 -2.21 -9.29 15.16
C THR A 164 -2.87 -8.84 16.47
N SER A 165 -3.09 -7.53 16.65
CA SER A 165 -3.83 -7.01 17.79
C SER A 165 -5.33 -7.03 17.50
N VAL A 166 -6.10 -7.54 18.45
CA VAL A 166 -7.57 -7.61 18.45
C VAL A 166 -8.18 -6.30 17.90
N PRO A 167 -9.17 -6.35 16.98
CA PRO A 167 -9.82 -5.16 16.42
C PRO A 167 -10.25 -4.19 17.53
N ASP A 168 -10.14 -2.89 17.29
CA ASP A 168 -10.59 -1.90 18.29
C ASP A 168 -12.09 -2.01 18.61
N GLU A 169 -12.88 -2.62 17.71
CA GLU A 169 -14.29 -2.97 17.93
C GLU A 169 -14.49 -3.94 19.11
N ASP A 170 -13.49 -4.79 19.38
CA ASP A 170 -13.47 -5.72 20.54
C ASP A 170 -12.81 -5.09 21.78
N LYS A 171 -12.26 -3.87 21.67
CA LYS A 171 -11.68 -3.14 22.82
C LYS A 171 -12.66 -2.24 23.54
N THR A 172 -13.87 -2.04 23.01
CA THR A 172 -14.89 -1.23 23.67
C THR A 172 -16.27 -1.89 23.62
N SER A 173 -16.52 -2.86 24.51
CA SER A 173 -17.78 -2.98 25.24
C SER A 173 -17.73 -4.16 26.21
N SER A 174 -17.82 -3.85 27.52
CA SER A 174 -18.28 -4.77 28.58
C SER A 174 -17.33 -5.91 28.99
N GLY A 175 -16.43 -5.66 29.97
CA GLY A 175 -15.78 -6.80 30.62
C GLY A 175 -14.70 -6.57 31.68
N PHE A 176 -14.15 -5.37 31.87
CA PHE A 176 -13.23 -5.13 32.99
C PHE A 176 -13.99 -4.56 34.21
N ARG A 177 -14.94 -5.36 34.70
CA ARG A 177 -15.49 -5.26 36.07
C ARG A 177 -15.53 -6.65 36.69
N GLY A 178 -14.38 -7.32 36.67
CA GLY A 178 -14.12 -8.37 37.64
C GLY A 178 -13.89 -7.68 38.99
N ASP A 179 -14.97 -7.34 39.69
CA ASP A 179 -14.93 -7.34 41.14
C ASP A 179 -14.63 -8.78 41.56
N PRO A 180 -13.43 -9.08 42.11
CA PRO A 180 -13.02 -10.45 42.41
C PRO A 180 -13.77 -11.06 43.61
N THR A 181 -14.74 -10.36 44.22
CA THR A 181 -15.40 -10.81 45.46
C THR A 181 -16.73 -11.54 45.28
N ARG A 182 -17.24 -11.73 44.05
CA ARG A 182 -18.55 -12.36 43.82
C ARG A 182 -18.59 -13.86 43.48
N ASN A 183 -17.44 -14.54 43.43
CA ASN A 183 -17.38 -15.98 43.13
C ASN A 183 -17.03 -16.89 44.32
N TYR A 184 -16.87 -16.35 45.54
CA TYR A 184 -16.87 -17.20 46.74
C TYR A 184 -18.28 -17.26 47.31
N GLY A 185 -19.05 -18.22 46.80
CA GLY A 185 -20.27 -18.69 47.43
C GLY A 185 -20.01 -18.99 48.91
N GLY A 186 -20.94 -18.53 49.75
CA GLY A 186 -20.89 -18.69 51.19
C GLY A 186 -20.72 -20.15 51.59
N TRP A 187 -19.70 -20.40 52.40
CA TRP A 187 -19.76 -21.47 53.39
C TRP A 187 -20.42 -20.87 54.62
N HIS A 188 -21.68 -21.26 54.87
CA HIS A 188 -22.36 -21.45 56.16
C HIS A 188 -23.88 -21.42 55.97
#